data_AF-A0A9E5QHP5-F1
#
_entry.id   AF-A0A9E5QHP5-F1
#
_cell.length_a   1.000
_cell.length_b   1.000
_cell.length_c   1.000
_cell.angle_alpha   90.00
_cell.angle_beta   90.00
_cell.angle_gamma   90.00
#
_symmetry.space_group_name_H-M   'P 1'
#
loop_
_entity.id
_entity.type
_entity.pdbx_description
1 polymer ?
#
loop_
_entity_poly.entity_id
_entity_poly.type
_entity_poly.pdbx_seq_one_letter_code
_entity_poly.pdbx_strand_id
1 'polypeptide(L)'
;LDTISTGATISWAMEAWDEGLITAEDTGGIDLSWGNHESIIKLIHMIAKREGFGDILAEGSYRAAQQIGRGSEKFVMHCKK
;
A
#
# COMPACT_ATOMS: atom_id res chain seq x y z
N LEU A 1 -9.49 -1.86 -11.65
CA LEU A 1 -8.68 -0.99 -10.79
C LEU A 1 -9.04 0.44 -11.11
N ASP A 2 -9.52 1.19 -10.12
CA ASP A 2 -9.68 2.64 -10.24
C ASP A 2 -8.31 3.30 -10.13
N THR A 3 -7.92 4.12 -11.10
CA THR A 3 -6.55 4.65 -11.17
C THR A 3 -6.23 5.59 -10.02
N ILE A 4 -7.22 6.37 -9.56
CA ILE A 4 -7.06 7.32 -8.46
C ILE A 4 -6.85 6.59 -7.15
N SER A 5 -7.78 5.70 -6.79
CA SER A 5 -7.75 4.97 -5.52
C SER A 5 -6.57 4.01 -5.44
N THR A 6 -6.23 3.35 -6.56
CA THR A 6 -5.06 2.46 -6.62
C THR A 6 -3.77 3.25 -6.45
N GLY A 7 -3.64 4.39 -7.13
CA GLY A 7 -2.46 5.26 -6.99
C GLY A 7 -2.31 5.81 -5.58
N ALA A 8 -3.40 6.29 -4.96
CA ALA A 8 -3.40 6.78 -3.59
C ALA A 8 -3.01 5.68 -2.58
N THR A 9 -3.49 4.45 -2.79
CA THR A 9 -3.19 3.31 -1.90
C THR A 9 -1.73 2.87 -2.00
N ILE A 10 -1.17 2.86 -3.22
CA ILE A 10 0.26 2.57 -3.41
C ILE A 10 1.12 3.68 -2.81
N SER A 11 0.76 4.95 -3.05
CA SER A 11 1.47 6.10 -2.46
C SER A 11 1.51 6.03 -0.93
N TRP A 12 0.38 5.72 -0.31
CA TRP A 12 0.31 5.51 1.14
C TRP A 12 1.23 4.37 1.61
N ALA A 13 1.27 3.24 0.87
CA ALA A 13 2.13 2.13 1.24
C ALA A 13 3.63 2.47 1.13
N MET A 14 4.01 3.31 0.16
CA MET A 14 5.38 3.80 0.01
C MET A 14 5.75 4.79 1.12
N GLU A 15 4.82 5.67 1.52
CA GLU A 15 5.04 6.59 2.65
C GLU A 15 5.14 5.85 3.98
N ALA A 16 4.26 4.87 4.22
CA ALA A 16 4.31 4.04 5.42
C ALA A 16 5.57 3.14 5.46
N TRP A 17 6.15 2.80 4.31
CA TRP A 17 7.46 2.14 4.25
C TRP A 17 8.61 3.08 4.64
N ASP A 18 8.61 4.32 4.13
CA ASP A 18 9.65 5.32 4.42
C ASP A 18 9.67 5.71 5.91
N GLU A 19 8.50 5.75 6.54
CA GLU A 19 8.33 5.94 7.98
C GLU A 19 8.66 4.68 8.81
N GLY A 20 9.04 3.58 8.17
CA GLY A 20 9.38 2.31 8.81
C GLY A 20 8.19 1.57 9.42
N LEU A 21 6.96 1.94 9.06
CA LEU A 21 5.73 1.30 9.54
C LEU A 21 5.43 0.01 8.79
N ILE A 22 5.80 -0.06 7.51
CA ILE A 22 5.74 -1.25 6.68
C ILE A 22 7.17 -1.75 6.47
N THR A 23 7.37 -3.04 6.69
CA THR A 23 8.69 -3.68 6.56
C THR A 23 8.71 -4.68 5.41
N ALA A 24 9.91 -5.11 5.02
CA ALA A 24 10.08 -6.15 4.00
C ALA A 24 9.35 -7.46 4.34
N GLU A 25 9.14 -7.75 5.63
CA GLU A 25 8.38 -8.92 6.06
C GLU A 25 6.90 -8.77 5.72
N ASP A 26 6.32 -7.58 5.93
CA ASP A 26 4.92 -7.29 5.63
C ASP A 26 4.64 -7.36 4.11
N THR A 27 5.62 -6.96 3.29
CA THR A 27 5.47 -6.91 1.82
C THR A 27 5.89 -8.19 1.11
N GLY A 28 6.42 -9.19 1.83
CA GLY A 28 6.98 -10.41 1.23
C GLY A 28 8.27 -10.17 0.44
N GLY A 29 9.09 -9.22 0.88
CA GLY A 29 10.38 -8.86 0.31
C GLY A 29 10.32 -7.85 -0.84
N ILE A 30 9.21 -7.13 -0.99
CA ILE A 30 9.08 -6.08 -2.00
C ILE A 30 9.58 -4.76 -1.40
N ASP A 31 10.53 -4.14 -2.08
CA ASP A 31 11.04 -2.82 -1.72
C ASP A 31 10.05 -1.73 -2.18
N LEU A 32 9.47 -1.01 -1.22
CA LEU A 32 8.52 0.08 -1.47
C LEU A 32 9.18 1.47 -1.45
N SER A 33 10.51 1.54 -1.61
CA SER A 33 11.24 2.81 -1.71
C SER A 33 10.65 3.73 -2.80
N TRP A 34 10.56 5.02 -2.49
CA TRP A 34 10.05 6.05 -3.39
C TRP A 34 10.76 6.03 -4.75
N GLY A 35 9.96 6.08 -5.83
CA GLY A 35 10.46 6.07 -7.20
C GLY A 35 10.76 4.68 -7.78
N ASN A 36 10.57 3.59 -7.03
CA ASN A 36 10.71 2.23 -7.57
C ASN A 36 9.52 1.85 -8.46
N HIS A 37 9.63 2.12 -9.76
CA HIS A 37 8.58 1.84 -10.73
C HIS A 37 8.26 0.35 -10.89
N GLU A 38 9.24 -0.54 -10.69
CA GLU A 38 9.04 -1.99 -10.81
C GLU A 38 8.14 -2.50 -9.69
N SER A 39 8.39 -2.04 -8.46
CA SER A 39 7.54 -2.36 -7.31
C SER A 39 6.12 -1.84 -7.51
N ILE A 40 5.94 -0.63 -8.03
CA ILE A 40 4.60 -0.09 -8.33
C ILE A 40 3.84 -0.99 -9.31
N ILE A 41 4.47 -1.38 -10.43
CA ILE A 41 3.84 -2.27 -11.42
C ILE A 41 3.51 -3.63 -10.80
N LYS A 42 4.42 -4.19 -10.00
CA LYS A 42 4.21 -5.46 -9.31
C LYS A 42 3.03 -5.39 -8.34
N LEU A 43 2.94 -4.32 -7.54
CA LEU A 43 1.82 -4.09 -6.62
C LEU A 43 0.49 -3.98 -7.37
N ILE A 44 0.44 -3.29 -8.51
CA ILE A 44 -0.77 -3.20 -9.34
C ILE A 44 -1.27 -4.60 -9.72
N HIS A 45 -0.37 -5.48 -10.16
CA HIS A 45 -0.72 -6.87 -10.50
C HIS A 45 -1.16 -7.68 -9.27
N MET A 46 -0.47 -7.52 -8.14
CA MET A 46 -0.82 -8.21 -6.89
C MET A 46 -2.17 -7.76 -6.34
N ILE A 47 -2.50 -6.46 -6.43
CA ILE A 47 -3.82 -5.92 -6.05
C ILE A 47 -4.90 -6.51 -6.96
N ALA A 48 -4.66 -6.55 -8.27
CA ALA A 48 -5.62 -7.10 -9.22
C ALA A 48 -5.91 -8.59 -8.97
N LYS A 49 -4.92 -9.35 -8.49
CA LYS A 49 -5.02 -10.78 -8.20
C LYS A 49 -5.33 -11.11 -6.75
N ARG A 50 -5.32 -10.12 -5.85
CA ARG A 50 -5.43 -10.32 -4.39
C ARG A 50 -4.40 -11.32 -3.85
N GLU A 51 -3.13 -11.10 -4.19
CA GLU A 51 -2.02 -11.96 -3.80
C GLU A 51 -1.12 -11.28 -2.75
N GLY A 52 -0.89 -11.95 -1.62
CA GLY A 52 0.02 -11.49 -0.57
C GLY A 52 -0.33 -10.09 -0.07
N PHE A 53 0.65 -9.19 -0.07
CA PHE A 53 0.45 -7.78 0.31
C PHE A 53 -0.58 -7.05 -0.57
N GLY A 54 -0.78 -7.50 -1.81
CA GLY A 54 -1.77 -6.93 -2.71
C GLY A 54 -3.22 -7.14 -2.25
N ASP A 55 -3.51 -8.19 -1.47
CA ASP A 55 -4.87 -8.39 -0.91
C ASP A 55 -5.20 -7.31 0.12
N ILE A 56 -4.23 -6.92 0.96
CA ILE A 56 -4.38 -5.83 1.93
C ILE A 56 -4.62 -4.50 1.20
N LEU A 57 -3.80 -4.22 0.18
CA LEU A 57 -3.95 -2.99 -0.61
C LEU A 57 -5.24 -2.96 -1.46
N ALA A 58 -5.81 -4.12 -1.81
CA ALA A 58 -7.07 -4.20 -2.55
C ALA A 58 -8.28 -3.68 -1.75
N GLU A 59 -8.17 -3.60 -0.42
CA GLU A 59 -9.20 -3.04 0.46
C GLU A 59 -9.19 -1.49 0.51
N GLY A 60 -8.18 -0.87 -0.10
CA GLY A 60 -7.94 0.57 -0.13
C GLY A 60 -7.15 1.08 1.07
N SER A 61 -6.48 2.23 0.92
CA SER A 61 -5.59 2.83 1.93
C SER A 61 -6.20 2.93 3.33
N TYR A 62 -7.47 3.30 3.45
CA TYR A 62 -8.13 3.42 4.75
C TYR A 62 -8.20 2.08 5.50
N ARG A 63 -8.68 1.02 4.84
CA ARG A 63 -8.79 -0.31 5.48
C ARG A 63 -7.43 -0.96 5.64
N ALA A 64 -6.55 -0.80 4.65
CA ALA A 64 -5.18 -1.28 4.70
C ALA A 64 -4.44 -0.69 5.91
N ALA A 65 -4.60 0.60 6.17
CA ALA A 65 -3.98 1.25 7.32
C ALA A 65 -4.53 0.77 8.67
N GLN A 66 -5.84 0.52 8.76
CA GLN A 66 -6.44 -0.07 9.95
C GLN A 66 -5.94 -1.50 10.20
N GLN A 67 -5.71 -2.26 9.13
CA GLN A 67 -5.25 -3.65 9.22
C GLN A 67 -3.76 -3.74 9.57
N ILE A 68 -2.90 -2.91 8.96
CA ILE A 68 -1.47 -2.84 9.30
C ILE A 68 -1.26 -2.22 10.68
N GLY A 69 -2.06 -1.20 11.02
CA GLY A 69 -1.92 -0.46 12.26
C GLY A 69 -0.65 0.38 12.29
N ARG A 70 0.05 0.40 13.42
CA ARG A 70 1.34 1.12 13.63
C ARG A 70 1.27 2.64 13.41
N GLY A 71 0.09 3.24 13.47
CA GLY A 71 -0.10 4.67 13.24
C GLY A 71 -0.11 5.08 11.76
N SER A 72 -0.11 4.10 10.84
CA SER A 72 -0.17 4.33 9.39
C SER A 72 -1.45 5.03 8.92
N GLU A 73 -2.50 5.04 9.77
CA GLU A 73 -3.77 5.76 9.57
C GLU A 73 -3.57 7.27 9.35
N LYS A 74 -2.50 7.85 9.90
CA LYS A 74 -2.20 9.29 9.78
C LYS A 74 -1.84 9.72 8.37
N PHE A 75 -1.36 8.79 7.55
CA PHE A 75 -0.93 9.03 6.17
C PHE A 75 -2.03 8.74 5.15
N VAL A 76 -3.22 8.33 5.62
CA VAL A 76 -4.35 8.03 4.73
C VAL A 76 -5.02 9.33 4.30
N MET A 77 -4.79 9.74 3.06
CA MET A 77 -5.50 10.85 2.44
C MET A 77 -6.83 10.36 1.85
N HIS A 78 -7.90 10.40 2.64
CA HIS A 78 -9.24 9.98 2.23
C HIS A 78 -10.33 10.95 2.73
N CYS A 79 -11.51 10.94 2.08
CA CYS A 79 -12.67 11.68 2.54
C CYS A 79 -13.90 10.77 2.54
N LYS A 80 -14.60 10.67 3.69
CA LYS A 80 -15.75 9.80 3.99
C LYS A 80 -15.48 8.31 4.13
N LYS A 81 -14.52 7.74 3.40
CA LYS A 81 -13.97 6.37 3.53
C LYS A 81 -12.89 6.17 2.48
#